data_AF-A0AAP7NUU9-F1
#
_entry.id   AF-A0AAP7NUU9-F1
#
_cell.length_a   1.000
_cell.length_b   1.000
_cell.length_c   1.000
_cell.angle_alpha   90.00
_cell.angle_beta   90.00
_cell.angle_gamma   90.00
#
_symmetry.space_group_name_H-M   'P 1'
#
loop_
_entity.id
_entity.type
_entity.pdbx_description
1 polymer ?
#
loop_
_entity_poly.entity_id
_entity_poly.type
_entity_poly.pdbx_seq_one_letter_code
_entity_poly.pdbx_strand_id
1 'polypeptide(L)'
;MCDFTIMLLSILGGVHSFLNGVREKRYEASCRQLMAECIAAVLAGFIGMYFAEYKGMDESLQNCVTIICSINNRLILEKLQRIIDSYLNRNAS
;
A
#
# COMPACT_ATOMS: atom_id res chain seq x y z
N MET A 1 9.45 -4.38 -15.32
CA MET A 1 8.58 -3.40 -16.00
C MET A 1 7.36 -3.21 -15.11
N CYS A 2 7.03 -1.97 -14.72
CA CYS A 2 5.82 -1.73 -13.94
C CYS A 2 4.62 -1.90 -14.88
N ASP A 3 3.98 -3.05 -14.80
CA ASP A 3 2.87 -3.41 -15.68
C ASP A 3 1.69 -2.46 -15.43
N PHE A 4 1.14 -1.84 -16.49
CA PHE A 4 -0.05 -0.97 -16.39
C PHE A 4 -1.21 -1.68 -15.68
N THR A 5 -1.27 -3.00 -15.86
CA THR A 5 -2.20 -3.91 -15.17
C THR A 5 -2.07 -3.82 -13.66
N ILE A 6 -0.84 -3.83 -13.14
CA ILE A 6 -0.56 -3.78 -11.70
C ILE A 6 -0.97 -2.42 -11.13
N MET A 7 -0.72 -1.32 -11.86
CA MET A 7 -1.16 0.01 -11.45
C MET A 7 -2.69 0.10 -11.34
N LEU A 8 -3.42 -0.45 -12.31
CA LEU A 8 -4.88 -0.55 -12.28
C LEU A 8 -5.38 -1.41 -11.11
N LEU A 9 -4.74 -2.55 -10.87
CA LEU A 9 -5.08 -3.43 -9.75
C LEU A 9 -4.80 -2.77 -8.38
N SER A 10 -3.73 -1.98 -8.26
CA SER A 10 -3.45 -1.20 -7.05
C SER A 10 -4.51 -0.12 -6.80
N ILE A 11 -4.99 0.55 -7.86
CA ILE A 11 -6.10 1.51 -7.74
C ILE A 11 -7.37 0.81 -7.27
N LEU A 12 -7.71 -0.37 -7.82
CA LEU A 12 -8.84 -1.18 -7.33
C LEU A 12 -8.66 -1.59 -5.86
N GLY A 13 -7.42 -1.89 -5.43
CA GLY A 13 -7.08 -2.11 -4.03
C GLY A 13 -7.38 -0.88 -3.15
N GLY A 14 -7.12 0.33 -3.65
CA GLY A 14 -7.47 1.58 -2.98
C GLY A 14 -8.97 1.82 -2.88
N VAL A 15 -9.72 1.52 -3.95
CA VAL A 15 -11.20 1.56 -3.91
C VAL A 15 -11.73 0.58 -2.87
N HIS A 16 -11.19 -0.64 -2.82
CA HIS A 16 -11.56 -1.62 -1.81
C HIS A 16 -11.26 -1.14 -0.38
N SER A 17 -10.05 -0.58 -0.15
CA SER A 17 -9.67 -0.04 1.15
C SER A 17 -10.59 1.12 1.57
N PHE A 18 -10.94 2.00 0.64
CA PHE A 18 -11.90 3.09 0.84
C PHE A 18 -13.27 2.58 1.27
N LEU A 19 -13.85 1.66 0.50
CA LEU A 19 -15.17 1.09 0.80
C LEU A 19 -15.16 0.40 2.17
N ASN A 20 -14.09 -0.33 2.49
CA ASN A 20 -13.97 -0.97 3.79
C ASN A 20 -13.84 0.07 4.93
N GLY A 21 -13.13 1.17 4.71
CA GLY A 21 -13.02 2.25 5.69
C GLY A 21 -14.33 3.01 5.95
N VAL A 22 -15.12 3.26 4.90
CA VAL A 22 -16.47 3.81 5.04
C VAL A 22 -17.36 2.85 5.81
N ARG A 23 -17.32 1.54 5.46
CA ARG A 23 -18.09 0.49 6.15
C ARG A 23 -17.74 0.40 7.63
N GLU A 24 -16.46 0.49 7.97
CA GLU A 24 -15.96 0.47 9.35
C GLU A 24 -16.14 1.81 10.08
N LYS A 25 -16.80 2.80 9.47
CA LYS A 25 -17.02 4.16 10.01
C LYS A 25 -15.72 4.87 10.39
N ARG A 26 -14.62 4.59 9.69
CA ARG A 26 -13.31 5.23 9.93
C ARG A 26 -13.26 6.67 9.45
N TYR A 27 -14.04 6.98 8.42
CA TYR A 27 -14.16 8.31 7.82
C TYR A 27 -15.45 8.40 7.00
N GLU A 28 -15.84 9.62 6.65
CA GLU A 28 -16.97 9.86 5.77
C GLU A 28 -16.64 9.54 4.31
N ALA A 29 -17.67 9.13 3.57
CA ALA A 29 -17.55 8.87 2.14
C ALA A 29 -17.36 10.20 1.39
N SER A 30 -16.13 10.48 0.96
CA SER A 30 -15.80 11.66 0.16
C SER A 30 -14.82 11.33 -0.96
N CYS A 31 -14.90 12.08 -2.06
CA CYS A 31 -13.98 11.92 -3.20
C CYS A 31 -12.51 12.15 -2.77
N ARG A 32 -12.28 13.09 -1.86
CA ARG A 32 -10.94 13.35 -1.29
C ARG A 32 -10.39 12.11 -0.58
N GLN A 33 -11.23 11.43 0.20
CA GLN A 33 -10.81 10.23 0.93
C GLN A 33 -10.61 9.04 0.00
N LEU A 34 -11.44 8.89 -1.04
CA LEU A 34 -11.23 7.89 -2.10
C LEU A 34 -9.88 8.09 -2.79
N MET A 35 -9.55 9.32 -3.19
CA MET A 35 -8.25 9.62 -3.81
C MET A 35 -7.09 9.31 -2.85
N ALA A 36 -7.21 9.68 -1.57
CA ALA A 36 -6.19 9.40 -0.58
C ALA A 36 -5.92 7.89 -0.43
N GLU A 37 -6.97 7.07 -0.38
CA GLU A 37 -6.85 5.61 -0.29
C GLU A 37 -6.27 5.00 -1.57
N CYS A 38 -6.62 5.52 -2.75
CA CYS A 38 -6.02 5.10 -4.02
C CYS A 38 -4.52 5.41 -4.08
N ILE A 39 -4.11 6.61 -3.67
CA ILE A 39 -2.69 7.00 -3.61
C ILE A 39 -1.95 6.11 -2.61
N ALA A 40 -2.52 5.90 -1.42
CA ALA A 40 -1.95 5.03 -0.39
C ALA A 40 -1.80 3.58 -0.88
N ALA A 41 -2.79 3.07 -1.62
CA ALA A 41 -2.73 1.71 -2.19
C ALA A 41 -1.65 1.55 -3.25
N VAL A 42 -1.49 2.54 -4.14
CA VAL A 42 -0.39 2.55 -5.12
C VAL A 42 0.97 2.57 -4.42
N LEU A 43 1.15 3.43 -3.40
CA LEU A 43 2.39 3.50 -2.63
C LEU A 43 2.70 2.17 -1.92
N ALA A 44 1.71 1.58 -1.25
CA ALA A 44 1.88 0.30 -0.59
C ALA A 44 2.19 -0.84 -1.58
N GLY A 45 1.55 -0.83 -2.75
CA GLY A 45 1.86 -1.72 -3.85
C GLY A 45 3.33 -1.62 -4.28
N PHE A 46 3.82 -0.40 -4.52
CA PHE A 46 5.23 -0.18 -4.85
C PHE A 46 6.18 -0.73 -3.79
N ILE A 47 5.89 -0.49 -2.51
CA ILE A 47 6.69 -1.05 -1.41
C ILE A 47 6.73 -2.59 -1.50
N GLY A 48 5.59 -3.23 -1.74
CA GLY A 48 5.49 -4.68 -1.91
C GLY A 48 6.30 -5.19 -3.10
N MET A 49 6.20 -4.50 -4.24
CA MET A 49 6.94 -4.82 -5.47
C MET A 49 8.45 -4.76 -5.24
N TYR A 50 8.95 -3.64 -4.72
CA TYR A 50 10.38 -3.48 -4.44
C TYR A 50 10.90 -4.48 -3.42
N PHE A 51 10.09 -4.81 -2.41
CA PHE A 51 10.44 -5.86 -1.45
C PHE A 51 10.55 -7.24 -2.11
N ALA A 52 9.59 -7.59 -2.97
CA ALA A 52 9.59 -8.87 -3.65
C ALA A 52 10.75 -8.99 -4.67
N GLU A 53 11.04 -7.90 -5.39
CA GLU A 53 12.19 -7.80 -6.29
C GLU A 53 13.51 -7.94 -5.52
N TYR A 54 13.66 -7.23 -4.41
CA TYR A 54 14.84 -7.36 -3.53
C TYR A 54 15.03 -8.79 -3.01
N LYS A 55 13.95 -9.52 -2.77
CA LYS A 55 13.98 -10.92 -2.35
C LYS A 55 14.22 -11.91 -3.50
N GLY A 56 14.36 -11.43 -4.74
CA GLY A 56 14.57 -12.28 -5.91
C GLY A 56 13.37 -13.19 -6.20
N MET A 57 12.16 -12.76 -5.82
CA MET A 57 10.94 -13.53 -6.09
C MET A 57 10.66 -13.58 -7.59
N ASP A 58 10.03 -14.65 -8.06
CA ASP A 58 9.56 -14.73 -9.44
C ASP A 58 8.49 -13.68 -9.74
N GLU A 59 8.30 -13.35 -11.01
CA GLU A 59 7.40 -12.28 -11.45
C GLU A 59 5.94 -12.50 -10.98
N SER A 60 5.47 -13.75 -10.95
CA SER A 60 4.11 -14.06 -10.51
C SER A 60 3.94 -13.78 -9.01
N LEU A 61 4.95 -14.10 -8.22
CA LEU A 61 4.96 -13.85 -6.78
C LEU A 61 5.15 -12.37 -6.46
N GLN A 62 5.97 -11.64 -7.24
CA GLN A 62 6.08 -10.19 -7.14
C GLN A 62 4.74 -9.50 -7.37
N ASN A 63 3.99 -9.93 -8.38
CA ASN A 63 2.65 -9.41 -8.68
C ASN A 63 1.68 -9.67 -7.51
N CYS A 64 1.68 -10.90 -6.96
CA CYS A 64 0.87 -11.25 -5.79
C CYS A 64 1.21 -10.37 -4.58
N VAL A 65 2.48 -10.20 -4.25
CA VAL A 65 2.92 -9.36 -3.11
C VAL A 65 2.48 -7.91 -3.33
N THR A 66 2.66 -7.38 -4.54
CA THR A 66 2.24 -6.01 -4.89
C THR A 66 0.75 -5.78 -4.66
N ILE A 67 -0.10 -6.71 -5.12
CA ILE A 67 -1.55 -6.62 -4.95
C ILE A 67 -1.93 -6.73 -3.47
N ILE A 68 -1.36 -7.69 -2.74
CA ILE A 68 -1.62 -7.89 -1.31
C ILE A 68 -1.27 -6.63 -0.51
N CYS A 69 -0.11 -6.02 -0.78
CA CYS A 69 0.29 -4.78 -0.14
C CYS A 69 -0.64 -3.61 -0.50
N SER A 70 -1.08 -3.53 -1.77
CA SER A 70 -2.04 -2.50 -2.22
C SER A 70 -3.39 -2.59 -1.50
N ILE A 71 -3.93 -3.81 -1.34
CA ILE A 71 -5.21 -4.04 -0.64
C ILE A 71 -5.08 -3.74 0.86
N ASN A 72 -3.91 -4.03 1.45
CA ASN A 72 -3.63 -3.82 2.87
C ASN A 72 -2.85 -2.52 3.12
N ASN A 73 -3.06 -1.52 2.26
CA ASN A 73 -2.26 -0.28 2.20
C ASN A 73 -2.01 0.37 3.56
N ARG A 74 -3.06 0.52 4.36
CA ARG A 74 -3.01 1.13 5.66
C ARG A 74 -2.07 0.41 6.61
N LEU A 75 -2.17 -0.91 6.72
CA LEU A 75 -1.32 -1.70 7.61
C LEU A 75 0.15 -1.61 7.20
N ILE A 76 0.43 -1.64 5.89
CA ILE A 76 1.78 -1.53 5.36
C ILE A 76 2.37 -0.16 5.68
N LEU A 77 1.64 0.92 5.42
CA LEU A 77 2.10 2.29 5.66
C LEU A 77 2.25 2.59 7.15
N GLU A 78 1.33 2.13 8.00
CA GLU A 78 1.44 2.28 9.47
C GLU A 78 2.68 1.56 10.01
N LYS A 79 2.99 0.35 9.51
CA LYS A 79 4.21 -0.36 9.90
C LYS A 79 5.46 0.36 9.40
N LEU A 80 5.46 0.84 8.16
CA LEU A 80 6.58 1.57 7.60
C LEU A 80 6.87 2.85 8.40
N GLN A 81 5.84 3.60 8.77
CA GLN A 81 5.98 4.80 9.59
C GLN A 81 6.63 4.48 10.95
N ARG A 82 6.17 3.42 11.64
CA ARG A 82 6.80 3.00 12.91
C ARG A 82 8.27 2.62 12.75
N ILE A 83 8.63 1.99 11.63
CA ILE A 83 10.03 1.65 11.34
C ILE A 83 10.84 2.94 11.17
N ILE A 84 10.36 3.89 10.37
CA ILE A 84 11.02 5.19 10.16
C ILE A 84 11.22 5.91 11.49
N ASP A 85 10.17 6.01 12.31
CA ASP A 85 10.23 6.64 13.64
C ASP A 85 11.27 5.97 14.54
N SER A 86 11.37 4.63 14.51
CA SER A 86 12.36 3.90 15.29
C SER A 86 13.80 4.17 14.86
N TYR A 87 14.04 4.37 13.56
CA TYR A 87 15.36 4.74 13.04
C TYR A 87 15.74 6.16 13.41
N LEU A 88 14.80 7.10 13.32
CA LEU A 88 15.03 8.50 13.69
C LEU A 88 15.36 8.63 15.17
N ASN A 89 14.62 7.94 16.04
CA ASN A 89 14.85 7.99 17.49
C ASN A 89 16.16 7.34 17.92
N ARG A 90 16.64 6.31 17.21
CA ARG A 90 17.97 5.70 17.48
C ARG A 90 19.14 6.59 17.10
N ASN A 91 18.98 7.46 16.10
CA ASN A 91 20.04 8.34 15.62
C ASN A 91 20.10 9.69 16.36
N ALA A 92 19.13 9.96 17.24
CA ALA A 92 19.07 11.17 18.06
C ALA A 92 19.66 10.98 19.48
N SER A 93 20.04 9.75 19.85
CA SER A 93 20.76 9.42 21.11
C SER A 93 22.25 9.21 20.85
#